data_AF-A0A0F2L6K0-F1
#
_entry.id   AF-A0A0F2L6K0-F1
#
_cell.length_a   1.000
_cell.length_b   1.000
_cell.length_c   1.000
_cell.angle_alpha   90.00
_cell.angle_beta   90.00
_cell.angle_gamma   90.00
#
_symmetry.space_group_name_H-M   'P 1'
#
loop_
_entity.id
_entity.type
_entity.pdbx_description
1 polymer ?
#
loop_
_entity_poly.entity_id
_entity_poly.type
_entity_poly.pdbx_seq_one_letter_code
_entity_poly.pdbx_strand_id
1 'polypeptide(L)'
;MSSSNQKANSLLKGDTMASILRLIDDLSRGKLTYPPRITKYELARVIAARAKQLAMGAQPLVDPQSLGTYDPIAIAVEEVRRGLLPFIIVRTLPNGKQVRIKLKELLDLSKEFDAGVQH
;
A
#
# COMPACT_ATOMS: atom_id res chain seq x y z
N MET A 1 -15.90 -43.25 2.11
CA MET A 1 -14.70 -42.37 2.19
C MET A 1 -14.80 -41.34 1.08
N SER A 2 -14.37 -40.10 1.34
CA SER A 2 -14.44 -38.91 0.46
C SER A 2 -15.70 -38.04 0.55
N SER A 3 -15.97 -37.53 1.75
CA SER A 3 -16.66 -36.25 1.94
C SER A 3 -15.63 -35.17 2.30
N SER A 4 -15.85 -33.94 1.82
CA SER A 4 -15.28 -32.66 2.31
C SER A 4 -14.29 -31.96 1.38
N ASN A 5 -14.76 -31.41 0.25
CA ASN A 5 -14.14 -30.22 -0.31
C ASN A 5 -15.10 -29.32 -1.11
N GLN A 6 -16.19 -28.85 -0.48
CA GLN A 6 -17.14 -27.92 -1.13
C GLN A 6 -17.45 -26.64 -0.31
N LYS A 7 -16.76 -26.34 0.79
CA LYS A 7 -17.17 -25.25 1.72
C LYS A 7 -16.25 -24.02 1.82
N ALA A 8 -15.32 -23.79 0.89
CA ALA A 8 -14.39 -22.66 1.00
C ALA A 8 -14.62 -21.48 0.03
N ASN A 9 -15.43 -21.63 -1.03
CA ASN A 9 -15.45 -20.64 -2.14
C ASN A 9 -16.76 -19.85 -2.33
N SER A 10 -17.60 -19.71 -1.30
CA SER A 10 -18.91 -19.02 -1.42
C SER A 10 -18.98 -17.59 -0.85
N LEU A 11 -17.85 -16.94 -0.52
CA LEU A 11 -17.85 -15.64 0.20
C LEU A 11 -17.42 -14.42 -0.63
N LEU A 12 -17.22 -14.53 -1.95
CA LEU A 12 -16.57 -13.44 -2.73
C LEU A 12 -17.42 -12.79 -3.84
N LYS A 13 -18.75 -12.78 -3.76
CA LYS A 13 -19.56 -12.12 -4.82
C LYS A 13 -20.77 -11.28 -4.41
N GLY A 14 -21.12 -11.21 -3.12
CA GLY A 14 -22.26 -10.40 -2.64
C GLY A 14 -21.92 -8.96 -2.24
N ASP A 15 -20.68 -8.73 -1.78
CA ASP A 15 -20.34 -7.48 -1.10
C ASP A 15 -19.57 -6.48 -1.97
N THR A 16 -19.19 -6.85 -3.20
CA THR A 16 -18.42 -5.97 -4.11
C THR A 16 -19.22 -4.74 -4.52
N MET A 17 -20.51 -4.91 -4.84
CA MET A 17 -21.38 -3.79 -5.22
C MET A 17 -21.69 -2.88 -4.02
N ALA A 18 -21.91 -3.46 -2.84
CA ALA A 18 -22.15 -2.69 -1.62
C ALA A 18 -20.91 -1.88 -1.19
N SER A 19 -19.71 -2.44 -1.36
CA SER A 19 -18.46 -1.75 -1.05
C SER A 19 -18.13 -0.67 -2.09
N ILE A 20 -18.40 -0.90 -3.38
CA ILE A 20 -18.29 0.13 -4.43
C ILE A 20 -19.25 1.29 -4.15
N LEU A 21 -20.52 1.00 -3.81
CA LEU A 21 -21.51 2.04 -3.51
C LEU A 21 -21.14 2.87 -2.28
N ARG A 22 -20.60 2.25 -1.23
CA ARG A 22 -20.07 2.96 -0.05
C ARG A 22 -18.87 3.85 -0.41
N LEU A 23 -17.97 3.35 -1.26
CA LEU A 23 -16.82 4.12 -1.72
C LEU A 23 -17.24 5.35 -2.54
N ILE A 24 -18.20 5.19 -3.46
CA ILE A 24 -18.76 6.30 -4.27
C ILE A 24 -19.46 7.32 -3.38
N ASP A 25 -20.21 6.87 -2.37
CA ASP A 25 -20.90 7.74 -1.43
C ASP A 25 -19.92 8.54 -0.57
N ASP A 26 -18.86 7.90 -0.05
CA ASP A 26 -17.81 8.58 0.73
C ASP A 26 -16.97 9.55 -0.10
N LEU A 27 -16.73 9.23 -1.39
CA LEU A 27 -16.08 10.12 -2.35
C LEU A 27 -16.96 11.35 -2.66
N SER A 28 -18.26 11.16 -2.94
CA SER A 28 -19.18 12.25 -3.30
C SER A 28 -19.42 13.23 -2.14
N ARG A 29 -19.37 12.75 -0.90
CA ARG A 29 -19.54 13.59 0.31
C ARG A 29 -18.26 14.33 0.72
N GLY A 30 -17.16 14.19 -0.02
CA GLY A 30 -15.85 14.74 0.39
C GLY A 30 -15.37 14.20 1.74
N LYS A 31 -15.91 13.04 2.17
CA LYS A 31 -15.66 12.45 3.49
C LYS A 31 -14.34 11.68 3.57
N LEU A 32 -13.68 11.42 2.44
CA LEU A 32 -12.31 10.95 2.45
C LEU A 32 -11.42 12.03 3.08
N THR A 33 -11.15 11.90 4.38
CA THR A 33 -10.25 12.80 5.10
C THR A 33 -8.83 12.76 4.52
N TYR A 34 -8.49 11.68 3.81
CA TYR A 34 -7.22 11.51 3.13
C TYR A 34 -7.43 11.06 1.71
N PRO A 35 -6.56 11.50 0.78
CA PRO A 35 -6.63 11.02 -0.58
C PRO A 35 -6.38 9.51 -0.64
N PRO A 36 -7.08 8.79 -1.52
CA PRO A 36 -6.94 7.33 -1.73
C PRO A 36 -5.66 6.99 -2.52
N ARG A 37 -4.54 7.67 -2.22
CA ARG A 37 -3.22 7.45 -2.80
C ARG A 37 -2.15 7.72 -1.74
N ILE A 38 -0.93 7.27 -1.99
CA ILE A 38 0.20 7.62 -1.13
C ILE A 38 0.55 9.10 -1.30
N THR A 39 0.77 9.79 -0.19
CA THR A 39 1.24 11.18 -0.22
C THR A 39 2.76 11.22 -0.36
N LYS A 40 3.29 12.31 -0.95
CA LYS A 40 4.74 12.51 -1.05
C LYS A 40 5.46 12.46 0.32
N TYR A 41 4.77 12.87 1.39
CA TYR A 41 5.30 12.86 2.75
C TYR A 41 5.40 11.45 3.32
N GLU A 42 4.36 10.63 3.11
CA GLU A 42 4.37 9.21 3.52
C GLU A 42 5.44 8.44 2.75
N LEU A 43 5.51 8.64 1.43
CA LEU A 43 6.52 8.02 0.58
C LEU A 43 7.95 8.37 1.04
N ALA A 44 8.23 9.66 1.24
CA ALA A 44 9.54 10.12 1.72
C ALA A 44 9.88 9.53 3.09
N ARG A 45 8.91 9.43 4.01
CA ARG A 45 9.12 8.85 5.34
C ARG A 45 9.43 7.36 5.28
N VAL A 46 8.72 6.61 4.43
CA VAL A 46 8.94 5.17 4.21
C VAL A 46 10.33 4.92 3.65
N ILE A 47 10.73 5.67 2.62
CA ILE A 47 12.07 5.56 2.01
C ILE A 47 13.14 5.89 3.05
N ALA A 48 13.00 7.00 3.79
CA ALA A 48 13.98 7.41 4.80
C ALA A 48 14.11 6.37 5.92
N ALA A 49 13.00 5.82 6.41
CA ALA A 49 13.01 4.78 7.42
C ALA A 49 13.70 3.51 6.92
N ARG A 50 13.42 3.10 5.68
CA ARG A 50 14.02 1.91 5.08
C ARG A 50 15.51 2.10 4.78
N ALA A 51 15.90 3.24 4.20
CA ALA A 51 17.30 3.57 3.96
C ALA A 51 18.10 3.57 5.27
N LYS A 52 17.52 4.08 6.37
CA LYS A 52 18.13 3.99 7.71
C LYS A 52 18.35 2.54 8.15
N GLN A 53 17.36 1.66 7.97
CA GLN A 53 17.50 0.24 8.32
C GLN A 53 18.66 -0.41 7.54
N LEU A 54 18.73 -0.15 6.23
CA LEU A 54 19.80 -0.65 5.37
C LEU A 54 21.17 -0.12 5.80
N ALA A 55 21.28 1.16 6.14
CA ALA A 55 22.50 1.76 6.67
C ALA A 55 22.95 1.16 8.02
N MET A 56 22.02 0.64 8.81
CA MET A 56 22.30 -0.09 10.06
C MET A 56 22.64 -1.57 9.84
N GLY A 57 22.81 -2.01 8.57
CA GLY A 57 23.17 -3.39 8.23
C GLY A 57 21.98 -4.34 8.10
N ALA A 58 20.74 -3.84 7.98
CA ALA A 58 19.60 -4.70 7.69
C ALA A 58 19.72 -5.29 6.27
N GLN A 59 19.24 -6.53 6.11
CA GLN A 59 19.29 -7.22 4.83
C GLN A 59 18.39 -6.53 3.77
N PRO A 60 18.94 -6.22 2.58
CA PRO A 60 18.15 -5.82 1.42
C PRO A 60 17.21 -6.94 0.93
N LEU A 61 16.00 -6.58 0.54
CA LEU A 61 15.03 -7.46 -0.15
C LEU A 61 15.25 -7.51 -1.66
N VAL A 62 15.94 -6.50 -2.21
CA VAL A 62 16.39 -6.45 -3.60
C VAL A 62 17.89 -6.70 -3.62
N ASP A 63 18.35 -7.51 -4.55
CA ASP A 63 19.78 -7.79 -4.71
C ASP A 63 20.53 -6.53 -5.20
N PRO A 64 21.49 -5.99 -4.41
CA PRO A 64 22.28 -4.81 -4.79
C PRO A 64 23.08 -5.02 -6.08
N GLN A 65 23.52 -6.26 -6.36
CA GLN A 65 24.25 -6.57 -7.60
C GLN A 65 23.36 -6.39 -8.83
N SER A 66 22.11 -6.84 -8.74
CA SER A 66 21.12 -6.65 -9.81
C SER A 66 20.79 -5.18 -10.06
N LEU A 67 20.95 -4.32 -9.04
CA LEU A 67 20.69 -2.89 -9.14
C LEU A 67 21.92 -2.08 -9.59
N GLY A 68 23.13 -2.67 -9.53
CA GLY A 68 24.38 -1.99 -9.86
C GLY A 68 24.82 -0.92 -8.85
N THR A 69 24.21 -0.89 -7.66
CA THR A 69 24.53 0.08 -6.61
C THR A 69 24.37 -0.53 -5.22
N TYR A 70 25.21 -0.07 -4.29
CA TYR A 70 25.13 -0.41 -2.87
C TYR A 70 24.62 0.77 -2.02
N ASP A 71 24.17 1.85 -2.65
CA ASP A 71 23.60 3.00 -1.93
C ASP A 71 22.29 2.59 -1.21
N PRO A 72 22.20 2.74 0.12
CA PRO A 72 21.00 2.42 0.89
C PRO A 72 19.74 3.15 0.41
N ILE A 73 19.88 4.39 -0.08
CA ILE A 73 18.74 5.18 -0.55
C ILE A 73 18.20 4.59 -1.86
N ALA A 74 19.07 4.35 -2.84
CA ALA A 74 18.70 3.73 -4.11
C ALA A 74 18.02 2.36 -3.90
N ILE A 75 18.56 1.52 -3.01
CA ILE A 75 17.97 0.22 -2.68
C ILE A 75 16.58 0.40 -2.06
N ALA A 76 16.43 1.30 -1.09
CA ALA A 76 15.14 1.56 -0.44
C ALA A 76 14.07 2.05 -1.43
N VAL A 77 14.44 2.93 -2.37
CA VAL A 77 13.53 3.41 -3.43
C VAL A 77 13.03 2.25 -4.28
N GLU A 78 13.91 1.34 -4.68
CA GLU A 78 13.54 0.18 -5.50
C GLU A 78 12.70 -0.85 -4.75
N GLU A 79 12.99 -1.11 -3.49
CA GLU A 79 12.16 -1.97 -2.64
C GLU A 79 10.73 -1.42 -2.49
N VAL A 80 10.59 -0.10 -2.30
CA VAL A 80 9.29 0.58 -2.23
C VAL A 80 8.58 0.51 -3.57
N ARG A 81 9.27 0.78 -4.68
CA ARG A 81 8.72 0.73 -6.04
C ARG A 81 8.14 -0.64 -6.38
N ARG A 82 8.83 -1.71 -5.97
CA ARG A 82 8.39 -3.11 -6.14
C ARG A 82 7.33 -3.53 -5.11
N GLY A 83 7.02 -2.69 -4.11
CA GLY A 83 6.01 -2.99 -3.09
C GLY A 83 6.38 -4.15 -2.18
N LEU A 84 7.68 -4.40 -1.96
CA LEU A 84 8.19 -5.56 -1.20
C LEU A 84 8.18 -5.33 0.31
N LEU A 85 8.17 -4.06 0.75
CA LEU A 85 8.23 -3.72 2.17
C LEU A 85 6.91 -4.03 2.89
N PRO A 86 6.93 -4.84 3.97
CA PRO A 86 5.74 -5.15 4.76
C PRO A 86 5.39 -4.03 5.76
N PHE A 87 5.31 -2.78 5.29
CA PHE A 87 4.99 -1.62 6.13
C PHE A 87 3.49 -1.34 6.18
N ILE A 88 3.05 -0.78 7.30
CA ILE A 88 1.69 -0.31 7.53
C ILE A 88 1.76 1.21 7.75
N ILE A 89 1.02 1.96 6.95
CA ILE A 89 0.84 3.39 7.13
C ILE A 89 -0.34 3.59 8.06
N VAL A 90 -0.12 4.36 9.12
CA VAL A 90 -1.16 4.72 10.10
C VAL A 90 -1.50 6.19 9.91
N ARG A 91 -2.73 6.47 9.48
CA ARG A 91 -3.26 7.82 9.32
C ARG A 91 -4.15 8.16 10.52
N THR A 92 -3.79 9.20 11.28
CA THR A 92 -4.55 9.66 12.44
C THR A 92 -5.50 10.77 12.03
N LEU A 93 -6.80 10.46 12.06
CA LEU A 93 -7.88 11.38 11.74
C LEU A 93 -7.99 12.51 12.80
N PRO A 94 -8.56 13.68 12.44
CA PRO A 94 -8.79 14.77 13.40
C PRO A 94 -9.67 14.39 14.60
N ASN A 95 -10.49 13.35 14.47
CA ASN A 95 -11.31 12.79 15.56
C ASN A 95 -10.55 11.80 16.46
N GLY A 96 -9.23 11.65 16.28
CA GLY A 96 -8.36 10.73 17.03
C GLY A 96 -8.40 9.27 16.56
N LYS A 97 -9.28 8.91 15.63
CA LYS A 97 -9.32 7.55 15.07
C LYS A 97 -8.10 7.30 14.18
N GLN A 98 -7.60 6.06 14.18
CA GLN A 98 -6.48 5.66 13.33
C GLN A 98 -6.96 4.71 12.22
N VAL A 99 -6.55 5.00 11.00
CA VAL A 99 -6.74 4.11 9.84
C VAL A 99 -5.41 3.45 9.53
N ARG A 100 -5.38 2.12 9.49
CA ARG A 100 -4.19 1.32 9.16
C ARG A 100 -4.32 0.79 7.75
N ILE A 101 -3.39 1.15 6.88
CA ILE A 101 -3.40 0.78 5.46
C ILE A 101 -2.06 0.12 5.15
N LYS A 102 -2.08 -1.01 4.44
CA LYS A 102 -0.82 -1.64 4.00
C LYS A 102 -0.18 -0.78 2.92
N LEU A 103 1.14 -0.65 2.95
CA LEU A 103 1.88 0.13 1.96
C LEU A 103 1.60 -0.37 0.53
N LYS A 104 1.57 -1.69 0.33
CA LYS A 104 1.28 -2.30 -0.99
C LYS A 104 -0.08 -1.86 -1.55
N GLU A 105 -1.13 -1.98 -0.74
CA GLU A 105 -2.50 -1.58 -1.13
C GLU A 105 -2.54 -0.08 -1.50
N LEU A 106 -1.83 0.76 -0.74
CA LEU A 106 -1.78 2.20 -0.99
C LEU A 106 -0.99 2.56 -2.27
N LEU A 107 0.05 1.80 -2.59
CA LEU A 107 0.82 1.96 -3.83
C LEU A 107 0.01 1.53 -5.06
N ASP A 108 -0.74 0.43 -4.96
CA ASP A 108 -1.59 -0.03 -6.05
C ASP A 108 -2.73 0.97 -6.32
N LEU A 109 -3.38 1.47 -5.27
CA LEU A 109 -4.33 2.57 -5.38
C LEU A 109 -3.71 3.82 -6.02
N SER A 110 -2.48 4.20 -5.64
CA SER A 110 -1.81 5.36 -6.28
C SER A 110 -1.68 5.17 -7.79
N LYS A 111 -1.29 3.98 -8.26
CA LYS A 111 -1.16 3.69 -9.69
C LYS A 111 -2.51 3.80 -10.41
N GLU A 112 -3.58 3.30 -9.81
CA GLU A 112 -4.93 3.40 -10.36
C GLU A 112 -5.40 4.86 -10.46
N PHE A 113 -5.13 5.66 -9.44
CA PHE A 113 -5.44 7.10 -9.45
C PHE A 113 -4.64 7.85 -10.52
N ASP A 114 -3.34 7.56 -10.66
CA ASP A 114 -2.49 8.21 -11.65
C ASP A 114 -2.83 7.77 -13.09
N ALA A 115 -3.28 6.51 -13.28
CA ALA A 115 -3.75 5.99 -14.56
C ALA A 115 -5.12 6.57 -14.98
N GLY A 116 -6.03 6.80 -14.02
CA GLY A 116 -7.34 7.39 -14.27
C GLY A 116 -7.33 8.88 -14.66
N VAL A 117 -6.18 9.56 -14.53
CA VAL A 117 -6.00 10.98 -14.92
C VAL A 117 -5.56 11.12 -16.39
N GLN A 118 -5.26 10.02 -17.10
CA GLN A 118 -4.83 10.04 -18.50
C GLN A 118 -5.97 9.97 -19.54
N HIS A 119 -7.21 10.29 -19.17
CA HIS A 119 -8.34 10.40 -20.10
C HIS A 119 -8.98 11.78 -20.07
#